data_AF-A0AAD4EEI0-F1
#
_entry.id   AF-A0AAD4EEI0-F1
#
_cell.length_a   1.000
_cell.length_b   1.000
_cell.length_c   1.000
_cell.angle_alpha   90.00
_cell.angle_beta   90.00
_cell.angle_gamma   90.00
#
_symmetry.space_group_name_H-M   'P 1'
#
loop_
_entity.id
_entity.type
_entity.pdbx_description
1 polymer ?
#
loop_
_entity_poly.entity_id
_entity_poly.type
_entity_poly.pdbx_seq_one_letter_code
_entity_poly.pdbx_strand_id
1 'polypeptide(L)'
;LVANHKLQRALDNLEGLVVARIFELSKMNRAGTVRSATIHTALDKYNTAACAVSPPRATLSWEDVVKYAFVADFDLLRDAHQDISHCPWATPTGQHMMDTYFKMRRASEKIQHLNVEICRMATYLRDEELYLTECQKQLQSMHPALTHQVGVHWNIHARFTSYHLRRLHEINTLPGFTG
;
A
#
# COMPACT_ATOMS: atom_id res chain seq x y z
N LEU A 1 34.12 19.88 -0.78
CA LEU A 1 33.78 18.62 -1.51
C LEU A 1 33.58 17.43 -0.57
N VAL A 2 34.56 17.05 0.27
CA VAL A 2 34.44 15.90 1.19
C VAL A 2 33.35 16.09 2.27
N ALA A 3 33.19 17.30 2.82
CA ALA A 3 32.18 17.58 3.85
C ALA A 3 30.73 17.45 3.31
N ASN A 4 30.45 17.97 2.11
CA ASN A 4 29.14 17.82 1.46
C ASN A 4 28.79 16.35 1.19
N HIS A 5 29.76 15.54 0.78
CA HIS A 5 29.52 14.12 0.53
C HIS A 5 29.29 13.33 1.83
N LYS A 6 29.95 13.69 2.93
CA LYS A 6 29.66 13.12 4.26
C LYS A 6 28.26 13.48 4.74
N LEU A 7 27.84 14.73 4.53
CA LEU A 7 26.49 15.18 4.83
C LEU A 7 25.45 14.42 4.01
N GLN A 8 25.66 14.26 2.70
CA GLN A 8 24.75 13.52 1.83
C GLN A 8 24.59 12.07 2.30
N ARG A 9 25.69 11.38 2.61
CA ARG A 9 25.62 9.99 3.13
C ARG A 9 24.90 9.89 4.47
N ALA A 10 25.08 10.88 5.35
CA ALA A 10 24.39 10.92 6.63
C ALA A 10 22.88 11.13 6.44
N LEU A 11 22.51 11.98 5.48
CA LEU A 11 21.13 12.22 5.07
C LEU A 11 20.49 10.96 4.47
N ASP A 12 21.12 10.35 3.45
CA ASP A 12 20.60 9.15 2.77
C ASP A 12 20.36 7.99 3.76
N ASN A 13 21.26 7.85 4.74
CA ASN A 13 21.13 6.83 5.79
C ASN A 13 19.99 7.14 6.77
N LEU A 14 19.79 8.42 7.14
CA LEU A 14 18.67 8.82 7.98
C LEU A 14 17.33 8.59 7.24
N GLU A 15 17.25 8.98 5.97
CA GLU A 15 16.08 8.77 5.10
C GLU A 15 15.73 7.30 4.97
N GLY A 16 16.69 6.45 4.60
CA GLY A 16 16.44 5.01 4.45
C GLY A 16 15.90 4.36 5.72
N LEU A 17 16.38 4.80 6.90
CA LEU A 17 15.91 4.29 8.19
C LEU A 17 14.49 4.75 8.53
N VAL A 18 14.13 5.99 8.21
CA VAL A 18 12.79 6.54 8.45
C VAL A 18 11.78 5.97 7.47
N VAL A 19 12.11 5.88 6.18
CA VAL A 19 11.26 5.25 5.16
C VAL A 19 11.00 3.79 5.53
N ALA A 20 12.05 3.02 5.87
CA ALA A 20 11.89 1.65 6.32
C ALA A 20 10.96 1.54 7.54
N ARG A 21 11.05 2.51 8.48
CA ARG A 21 10.18 2.56 9.66
C ARG A 21 8.72 2.85 9.30
N ILE A 22 8.45 3.78 8.39
CA ILE A 22 7.10 4.10 7.90
C ILE A 22 6.48 2.86 7.25
N PHE A 23 7.23 2.18 6.39
CA PHE A 23 6.76 0.94 5.75
C PHE A 23 6.49 -0.18 6.74
N GLU A 24 7.33 -0.35 7.77
CA GLU A 24 7.07 -1.32 8.85
C GLU A 24 5.79 -1.00 9.63
N LEU A 25 5.60 0.26 10.03
CA LEU A 25 4.39 0.70 10.74
C LEU A 25 3.13 0.51 9.89
N SER A 26 3.24 0.73 8.57
CA SER A 26 2.13 0.48 7.64
C SER A 26 1.80 -1.01 7.45
N LYS A 27 2.81 -1.90 7.58
CA LYS A 27 2.65 -3.35 7.41
C LYS A 27 2.26 -4.08 8.69
N MET A 28 2.60 -3.54 9.86
CA MET A 28 2.40 -4.20 11.14
C MET A 28 2.02 -3.18 12.22
N ASN A 29 0.85 -3.36 12.84
CA ASN A 29 0.40 -2.61 14.02
C ASN A 29 1.28 -2.85 15.29
N ARG A 30 2.49 -3.39 15.13
CA ARG A 30 3.43 -3.76 16.21
C ARG A 30 4.88 -3.70 15.71
N ALA A 31 5.63 -2.71 16.17
CA ALA A 31 7.09 -2.76 16.34
C ALA A 31 7.59 -1.52 17.12
N GLY A 32 7.01 -1.19 18.28
CA GLY A 32 7.47 -0.05 19.08
C GLY A 32 8.65 -0.44 19.97
N THR A 33 9.88 0.00 19.65
CA THR A 33 10.97 0.45 20.58
C THR A 33 12.37 0.28 19.98
N VAL A 34 12.68 -0.86 19.32
CA VAL A 34 14.07 -1.22 18.98
C VAL A 34 14.71 -0.33 17.91
N ARG A 35 13.93 0.25 16.98
CA ARG A 35 14.47 1.08 15.88
C ARG A 35 14.56 2.58 16.18
N SER A 36 13.96 3.05 17.28
CA SER A 36 14.02 4.47 17.66
C SER A 36 15.46 4.90 17.97
N ALA A 37 16.22 4.07 18.68
CA ALA A 37 17.63 4.35 19.00
C ALA A 37 18.53 4.46 17.76
N THR A 38 18.29 3.62 16.74
CA THR A 38 19.04 3.67 15.47
C THR A 38 18.75 4.96 14.69
N ILE A 39 17.49 5.41 14.67
CA ILE A 39 17.11 6.66 14.02
C ILE A 39 17.69 7.87 14.79
N HIS A 40 17.65 7.87 16.13
CA HIS A 40 18.33 8.89 16.93
C HIS A 40 19.83 8.97 16.62
N THR A 41 20.50 7.83 16.55
CA THR A 41 21.94 7.79 16.21
C THR A 41 22.22 8.31 14.80
N ALA A 42 21.33 8.02 13.84
CA ALA A 42 21.43 8.53 12.48
C ALA A 42 21.18 10.05 12.41
N LEU A 43 20.22 10.54 13.20
CA LEU A 43 19.90 11.97 13.34
C LEU A 43 21.08 12.76 13.91
N ASP A 44 21.73 12.24 14.96
CA ASP A 44 22.92 12.87 15.56
C ASP A 44 24.08 12.94 14.56
N LYS A 45 24.28 11.88 13.76
CA LYS A 45 25.29 11.84 12.70
C LYS A 45 25.00 12.87 11.60
N TYR A 46 23.73 13.03 11.22
CA TYR A 46 23.31 14.07 10.28
C TYR A 46 23.58 15.47 10.85
N ASN A 47 23.12 15.76 12.07
CA ASN A 47 23.30 17.08 12.71
C ASN A 47 24.78 17.44 12.87
N THR A 48 25.62 16.47 13.23
CA THR A 48 27.08 16.65 13.32
C THR A 48 27.68 16.99 11.96
N ALA A 49 27.26 16.29 10.90
CA ALA A 49 27.72 16.56 9.54
C ALA A 49 27.21 17.91 9.01
N ALA A 50 25.98 18.32 9.35
CA ALA A 50 25.37 19.57 8.95
C ALA A 50 26.13 20.79 9.50
N CYS A 51 26.57 20.72 10.75
CA CYS A 51 27.42 21.75 11.38
C CYS A 51 28.84 21.81 10.81
N ALA A 52 29.34 20.72 10.22
CA ALA A 52 30.71 20.62 9.70
C ALA A 52 30.87 21.13 8.25
N VAL A 53 29.77 21.47 7.57
CA VAL A 53 29.78 22.08 6.23
C VAL A 53 29.89 23.61 6.34
N SER A 54 30.51 24.26 5.36
CA SER A 54 30.52 25.72 5.24
C SER A 54 29.77 26.12 3.96
N PRO A 55 28.66 26.87 4.05
CA PRO A 55 28.02 27.33 5.29
C PRO A 55 27.36 26.17 6.09
N PRO A 56 27.23 26.29 7.42
CA PRO A 56 26.52 25.31 8.25
C PRO A 56 25.09 25.12 7.77
N ARG A 57 24.61 23.86 7.76
CA ARG A 57 23.22 23.54 7.40
C ARG A 57 22.33 23.41 8.63
N ALA A 58 21.01 23.52 8.41
CA ALA A 58 20.01 23.38 9.46
C ALA A 58 20.03 21.97 10.09
N THR A 59 20.00 21.92 11.41
CA THR A 59 19.86 20.68 12.19
C THR A 59 18.40 20.28 12.32
N LEU A 60 18.13 18.99 12.45
CA LEU A 60 16.78 18.44 12.59
C LEU A 60 16.55 17.96 14.03
N SER A 61 15.35 18.21 14.56
CA SER A 61 14.90 17.63 15.83
C SER A 61 14.20 16.28 15.62
N TRP A 62 14.03 15.51 16.70
CA TRP A 62 13.25 14.28 16.65
C TRP A 62 11.78 14.52 16.25
N GLU A 63 11.21 15.65 16.70
CA GLU A 63 9.84 16.02 16.32
C GLU A 63 9.71 16.26 14.82
N ASP A 64 10.74 16.85 14.19
CA ASP A 64 10.76 17.06 12.75
C ASP A 64 10.79 15.72 12.01
N VAL A 65 11.63 14.78 12.45
CA VAL A 65 11.70 13.42 11.88
C VAL A 65 10.36 12.68 11.99
N VAL A 66 9.64 12.85 13.11
CA VAL A 66 8.30 12.26 13.31
C VAL A 66 7.24 12.95 12.46
N LYS A 67 7.32 14.28 12.26
CA LYS A 67 6.43 15.02 11.36
C LYS A 67 6.61 14.58 9.91
N TYR A 68 7.84 14.28 9.49
CA TYR A 68 8.17 13.73 8.17
C TYR A 68 7.83 12.24 7.99
N ALA A 69 6.82 11.73 8.72
CA ALA A 69 6.34 10.35 8.61
C ALA A 69 5.68 10.01 7.26
N PHE A 70 5.68 10.94 6.30
CA PHE A 70 5.28 10.72 4.93
C PHE A 70 6.50 10.79 4.01
N VAL A 71 6.64 9.81 3.11
CA VAL A 71 7.82 9.68 2.22
C VAL A 71 8.07 10.93 1.39
N ALA A 72 7.00 11.65 0.98
CA ALA A 72 7.13 12.88 0.20
C ALA A 72 7.68 14.07 1.01
N ASP A 73 7.62 14.02 2.34
CA ASP A 73 8.17 15.09 3.20
C ASP A 73 9.67 14.88 3.47
N PHE A 74 10.23 13.71 3.13
CA PHE A 74 11.68 13.48 3.20
C PHE A 74 12.42 14.00 1.97
N ASP A 75 11.75 14.10 0.81
CA ASP A 75 12.28 14.77 -0.38
C ASP A 75 12.64 16.25 -0.10
N LEU A 76 12.02 16.87 0.92
CA LEU A 76 12.31 18.23 1.40
C LEU A 76 13.72 18.41 1.99
N LEU A 77 14.38 17.31 2.42
CA LEU A 77 15.73 17.38 2.97
C LEU A 77 16.83 17.32 1.89
N ARG A 78 16.44 17.11 0.63
CA ARG A 78 17.37 16.96 -0.48
C ARG A 78 17.56 18.31 -1.18
N ASP A 79 18.49 19.11 -0.68
CA ASP A 79 18.98 20.38 -1.28
C ASP A 79 19.44 20.27 -2.76
N ALA A 80 19.42 19.08 -3.37
CA ALA A 80 19.83 18.82 -4.75
C ALA A 80 18.65 18.79 -5.75
N HIS A 81 17.40 18.78 -5.29
CA HIS A 81 16.24 19.00 -6.15
C HIS A 81 15.62 20.35 -5.79
N GLN A 82 15.01 21.03 -6.76
CA GLN A 82 14.31 22.29 -6.54
C GLN A 82 13.48 22.20 -5.25
N ASP A 83 13.64 23.18 -4.36
CA ASP A 83 12.86 23.25 -3.14
C ASP A 83 11.38 23.37 -3.51
N ILE A 84 10.69 22.23 -3.46
CA ILE A 84 9.26 22.13 -3.75
C ILE A 84 8.42 22.43 -2.51
N SER A 85 9.02 22.70 -1.34
CA SER A 85 8.29 23.05 -0.10
C SER A 85 7.35 24.24 -0.29
N HIS A 86 7.76 25.18 -1.15
CA HIS A 86 6.99 26.36 -1.51
C HIS A 86 5.84 26.07 -2.48
N CYS A 87 5.82 24.89 -3.09
CA CYS A 87 4.72 24.50 -3.96
C CYS A 87 3.47 24.24 -3.12
N PRO A 88 2.31 24.83 -3.48
CA PRO A 88 1.07 24.64 -2.71
C PRO A 88 0.65 23.16 -2.64
N TRP A 89 1.02 22.39 -3.67
CA TRP A 89 0.77 20.95 -3.79
C TRP A 89 1.69 20.07 -2.92
N ALA A 90 2.84 20.58 -2.46
CA ALA A 90 3.76 19.85 -1.60
C ALA A 90 3.39 19.95 -0.11
N THR A 91 2.55 20.91 0.27
CA THR A 91 2.04 21.02 1.64
C THR A 91 1.15 19.81 2.00
N PRO A 92 1.12 19.34 3.27
CA PRO A 92 0.25 18.23 3.67
C PRO A 92 -1.22 18.44 3.32
N THR A 93 -1.71 19.68 3.46
CA THR A 93 -3.06 20.06 3.05
C THR A 93 -3.25 19.98 1.54
N GLY A 94 -2.32 20.53 0.76
CA GLY A 94 -2.38 20.48 -0.71
C GLY A 94 -2.32 19.06 -1.25
N GLN A 95 -1.46 18.21 -0.69
CA GLN A 95 -1.41 16.79 -1.00
C GLN A 95 -2.75 16.11 -0.71
N HIS A 96 -3.30 16.29 0.49
CA HIS A 96 -4.60 15.72 0.86
C HIS A 96 -5.73 16.17 -0.09
N MET A 97 -5.73 17.45 -0.48
CA MET A 97 -6.70 18.00 -1.43
C MET A 97 -6.55 17.39 -2.83
N MET A 98 -5.33 17.26 -3.34
CA MET A 98 -5.06 16.61 -4.63
C MET A 98 -5.45 15.13 -4.60
N ASP A 99 -5.07 14.41 -3.54
CA ASP A 99 -5.44 13.02 -3.33
C ASP A 99 -6.95 12.85 -3.38
N THR A 100 -7.68 13.70 -2.66
CA THR A 100 -9.14 13.70 -2.62
C THR A 100 -9.72 14.02 -4.00
N TYR A 101 -9.21 15.06 -4.66
CA TYR A 101 -9.64 15.45 -6.00
C TYR A 101 -9.43 14.32 -7.02
N PHE A 102 -8.25 13.71 -7.06
CA PHE A 102 -7.95 12.63 -7.99
C PHE A 102 -8.72 11.35 -7.65
N LYS A 103 -8.93 11.04 -6.36
CA LYS A 103 -9.82 9.95 -5.94
C LYS A 103 -11.25 10.18 -6.41
N MET A 104 -11.79 11.40 -6.27
CA MET A 104 -13.12 11.78 -6.77
C MET A 104 -13.20 11.68 -8.30
N ARG A 105 -12.21 12.24 -9.01
CA ARG A 105 -12.12 12.18 -10.48
C ARG A 105 -12.10 10.75 -11.00
N ARG A 106 -11.31 9.87 -10.36
CA ARG A 106 -11.17 8.46 -10.74
C ARG A 106 -12.30 7.57 -10.24
N ALA A 107 -13.13 8.03 -9.30
CA ALA A 107 -14.21 7.23 -8.74
C ALA A 107 -15.19 6.75 -9.82
N SER A 108 -15.52 7.60 -10.80
CA SER A 108 -16.40 7.23 -11.91
C SER A 108 -15.82 6.11 -12.78
N GLU A 109 -14.53 6.20 -13.12
CA GLU A 109 -13.82 5.14 -13.85
C GLU A 109 -13.79 3.84 -13.03
N LYS A 110 -13.54 3.96 -11.72
CA LYS A 110 -13.51 2.81 -10.82
C LYS A 110 -14.87 2.12 -10.73
N ILE A 111 -15.99 2.87 -10.72
CA ILE A 111 -17.33 2.30 -10.77
C ILE A 111 -17.53 1.47 -12.05
N GLN A 112 -17.14 2.01 -13.21
CA GLN A 112 -17.25 1.28 -14.48
C GLN A 112 -16.43 -0.01 -14.49
N HIS A 113 -15.19 0.03 -13.97
CA HIS A 113 -14.34 -1.15 -13.85
C HIS A 113 -14.92 -2.18 -12.89
N LEU A 114 -15.42 -1.74 -11.74
CA LEU A 114 -16.01 -2.63 -10.74
C LEU A 114 -17.23 -3.37 -11.30
N ASN A 115 -18.09 -2.73 -12.10
CA ASN A 115 -19.23 -3.42 -12.74
C ASN A 115 -18.73 -4.61 -13.59
N VAL A 116 -17.71 -4.39 -14.43
CA VAL A 116 -17.11 -5.47 -15.24
C VAL A 116 -16.51 -6.58 -14.36
N GLU A 117 -15.79 -6.22 -13.29
CA GLU A 117 -15.16 -7.20 -12.38
C GLU A 117 -16.20 -8.00 -11.59
N ILE A 118 -17.28 -7.37 -11.14
CA ILE A 118 -18.41 -8.00 -10.45
C ILE A 118 -19.09 -9.02 -11.36
N CYS A 119 -19.37 -8.66 -12.62
CA CYS A 119 -19.86 -9.56 -13.65
C CYS A 119 -18.95 -10.78 -13.86
N ARG A 120 -17.63 -10.53 -13.97
CA ARG A 120 -16.63 -11.60 -14.14
C ARG A 120 -16.59 -12.52 -12.94
N MET A 121 -16.67 -11.99 -11.73
CA MET A 121 -16.71 -12.78 -10.50
C MET A 121 -17.96 -13.66 -10.45
N ALA A 122 -19.13 -13.12 -10.78
CA ALA A 122 -20.38 -13.88 -10.83
C ALA A 122 -20.31 -15.02 -11.86
N THR A 123 -19.74 -14.74 -13.03
CA THR A 123 -19.53 -15.73 -14.10
C THR A 123 -18.56 -16.82 -13.65
N TYR A 124 -17.42 -16.43 -13.07
CA TYR A 124 -16.42 -17.36 -12.54
C TYR A 124 -17.02 -18.33 -11.51
N LEU A 125 -17.76 -17.82 -10.52
CA LEU A 125 -18.35 -18.65 -9.47
C LEU A 125 -19.32 -19.70 -10.05
N ARG A 126 -20.17 -19.28 -11.00
CA ARG A 126 -21.11 -20.19 -11.68
C ARG A 126 -20.37 -21.24 -12.50
N ASP A 127 -19.39 -20.82 -13.29
CA ASP A 127 -18.69 -21.71 -14.21
C ASP A 127 -17.78 -22.69 -13.45
N GLU A 128 -17.17 -22.27 -12.33
CA GLU A 128 -16.41 -23.13 -11.41
C GLU A 128 -17.31 -24.21 -10.79
N GLU A 129 -18.51 -23.85 -10.32
CA GLU A 129 -19.46 -24.81 -9.75
C GLU A 129 -19.90 -25.87 -10.78
N LEU A 130 -20.23 -25.43 -11.99
CA LEU A 130 -20.59 -26.32 -13.09
C LEU A 130 -19.44 -27.26 -13.47
N TYR A 131 -18.23 -26.70 -13.60
CA TYR A 131 -17.04 -27.46 -13.96
C TYR A 131 -16.72 -28.54 -12.91
N LEU A 132 -16.68 -28.18 -11.62
CA LEU A 132 -16.38 -29.14 -10.56
C LEU A 132 -17.44 -30.23 -10.44
N THR A 133 -18.71 -29.89 -10.60
CA THR A 133 -19.82 -30.85 -10.61
C THR A 133 -19.69 -31.85 -11.76
N GLU A 134 -19.32 -31.37 -12.95
CA GLU A 134 -19.13 -32.22 -14.12
C GLU A 134 -17.89 -33.12 -13.98
N CYS A 135 -16.78 -32.57 -13.49
CA CYS A 135 -15.58 -33.35 -13.19
C CYS A 135 -15.87 -34.48 -12.19
N GLN A 136 -16.66 -34.22 -11.14
CA GLN A 136 -17.05 -35.26 -10.19
C GLN A 136 -17.83 -36.38 -10.86
N LYS A 137 -18.84 -36.06 -11.70
CA LYS A 137 -19.64 -37.06 -12.40
C LYS A 137 -18.79 -37.95 -13.30
N GLN A 138 -17.86 -37.35 -14.04
CA GLN A 138 -16.98 -38.08 -14.96
C GLN A 138 -15.99 -38.98 -14.22
N LEU A 139 -15.45 -38.51 -13.10
CA LEU A 139 -14.43 -39.24 -12.33
C LEU A 139 -15.01 -40.30 -11.39
N GLN A 140 -16.30 -40.22 -11.06
CA GLN A 140 -16.93 -41.08 -10.04
C GLN A 140 -16.77 -42.58 -10.32
N SER A 141 -16.86 -42.99 -11.60
CA SER A 141 -16.72 -44.39 -12.01
C SER A 141 -15.27 -44.81 -12.27
N MET A 142 -14.41 -43.89 -12.71
CA MET A 142 -13.03 -44.20 -13.13
C MET A 142 -12.03 -44.11 -11.99
N HIS A 143 -12.15 -43.07 -11.14
CA HIS A 143 -11.17 -42.73 -10.11
C HIS A 143 -11.85 -42.20 -8.83
N PRO A 144 -12.34 -43.10 -7.94
CA PRO A 144 -13.04 -42.71 -6.71
C PRO A 144 -12.19 -41.85 -5.76
N ALA A 145 -10.89 -42.14 -5.65
CA ALA A 145 -9.98 -41.37 -4.79
C ALA A 145 -9.81 -39.92 -5.27
N LEU A 146 -9.71 -39.70 -6.59
CA LEU A 146 -9.62 -38.37 -7.16
C LEU A 146 -10.94 -37.61 -7.03
N THR A 147 -12.07 -38.29 -7.24
CA THR A 147 -13.40 -37.73 -7.02
C THR A 147 -13.56 -37.19 -5.60
N HIS A 148 -13.06 -37.93 -4.60
CA HIS A 148 -13.06 -37.47 -3.22
C HIS A 148 -12.24 -36.18 -3.04
N GLN A 149 -11.04 -36.09 -3.63
CA GLN A 149 -10.21 -34.87 -3.55
C GLN A 149 -10.90 -33.66 -4.22
N VAL A 150 -11.54 -33.86 -5.37
CA VAL A 150 -12.34 -32.80 -6.03
C VAL A 150 -13.49 -32.34 -5.11
N GLY A 151 -14.15 -33.27 -4.41
CA GLY A 151 -15.17 -32.94 -3.41
C GLY A 151 -14.66 -32.16 -2.20
N VAL A 152 -13.48 -32.50 -1.69
CA VAL A 152 -12.84 -31.73 -0.60
C VAL A 152 -12.51 -30.31 -1.07
N HIS A 153 -11.94 -30.18 -2.27
CA HIS A 153 -11.62 -28.87 -2.86
C HIS A 153 -12.88 -28.02 -3.06
N TRP A 154 -13.94 -28.60 -3.64
CA TRP A 154 -15.23 -27.92 -3.81
C TRP A 154 -15.82 -27.46 -2.48
N ASN A 155 -15.80 -28.28 -1.43
CA ASN A 155 -16.34 -27.90 -0.12
C ASN A 155 -15.63 -26.68 0.48
N ILE A 156 -14.32 -26.53 0.25
CA ILE A 156 -13.55 -25.37 0.71
C ILE A 156 -14.01 -24.10 -0.03
N HIS A 157 -14.17 -24.17 -1.35
CA HIS A 157 -14.59 -23.05 -2.19
C HIS A 157 -16.08 -22.68 -1.97
N ALA A 158 -16.95 -23.69 -1.88
CA ALA A 158 -18.39 -23.53 -1.66
C ALA A 158 -18.72 -22.85 -0.32
N ARG A 159 -17.83 -22.99 0.70
CA ARG A 159 -18.04 -22.43 2.04
C ARG A 159 -18.38 -20.94 2.04
N PHE A 160 -17.79 -20.18 1.13
CA PHE A 160 -18.04 -18.73 1.01
C PHE A 160 -18.87 -18.36 -0.22
N THR A 161 -19.11 -19.30 -1.14
CA THR A 161 -19.83 -19.03 -2.38
C THR A 161 -21.23 -18.47 -2.13
N SER A 162 -21.97 -19.03 -1.16
CA SER A 162 -23.30 -18.51 -0.79
C SER A 162 -23.27 -17.06 -0.27
N TYR A 163 -22.24 -16.70 0.48
CA TYR A 163 -22.02 -15.33 0.96
C TYR A 163 -21.68 -14.39 -0.20
N HIS A 164 -20.79 -14.81 -1.10
CA HIS A 164 -20.43 -14.05 -2.30
C HIS A 164 -21.64 -13.83 -3.21
N LEU A 165 -22.43 -14.86 -3.49
CA LEU A 165 -23.63 -14.74 -4.31
C LEU A 165 -24.67 -13.80 -3.70
N ARG A 166 -24.87 -13.84 -2.37
CA ARG A 166 -25.73 -12.88 -1.68
C ARG A 166 -25.22 -11.46 -1.86
N ARG A 167 -23.92 -11.24 -1.67
CA ARG A 167 -23.33 -9.90 -1.81
C ARG A 167 -23.39 -9.39 -3.25
N LEU A 168 -23.17 -10.25 -4.23
CA LEU A 168 -23.33 -9.93 -5.66
C LEU A 168 -24.78 -9.56 -5.97
N HIS A 169 -25.75 -10.26 -5.39
CA HIS A 169 -27.16 -9.93 -5.53
C HIS A 169 -27.50 -8.55 -4.92
N GLU A 170 -26.98 -8.24 -3.72
CA GLU A 170 -27.12 -6.91 -3.10
C GLU A 170 -26.47 -5.81 -3.95
N ILE A 171 -25.34 -6.10 -4.61
CA ILE A 171 -24.70 -5.13 -5.50
C ILE A 171 -25.55 -4.88 -6.75
N ASN A 172 -26.17 -5.92 -7.29
CA ASN A 172 -27.04 -5.80 -8.46
C ASN A 172 -28.29 -4.94 -8.20
N THR A 173 -28.68 -4.74 -6.94
CA THR A 173 -29.80 -3.84 -6.58
C THR A 173 -29.37 -2.40 -6.34
N LEU A 174 -28.07 -2.09 -6.38
CA LEU A 174 -27.57 -0.74 -6.14
C LEU A 174 -27.89 0.21 -7.31
N PRO A 175 -28.30 1.46 -7.02
CA PRO A 175 -28.48 2.47 -8.06
C PRO A 175 -27.14 2.80 -8.72
N GLY A 176 -27.11 2.77 -10.05
CA GLY A 176 -25.90 3.04 -10.83
C GLY A 176 -25.04 1.81 -11.14
N PHE A 177 -25.44 0.62 -10.68
CA PHE A 177 -24.91 -0.63 -11.20
C PHE A 177 -25.39 -0.83 -12.65
N THR A 178 -24.48 -1.13 -13.57
CA THR A 178 -24.79 -1.24 -15.01
C THR A 178 -24.39 -2.58 -15.61
N GLY A 179 -24.01 -3.57 -14.79
CA GLY A 179 -23.60 -4.89 -15.27
C GLY A 179 -23.15 -5.80 -14.18
#